data_AF-A0A3Q3ENY9-F1
#
_entry.id   AF-A0A3Q3ENY9-F1
#
_cell.length_a   1.000
_cell.length_b   1.000
_cell.length_c   1.000
_cell.angle_alpha   90.00
_cell.angle_beta   90.00
_cell.angle_gamma   90.00
#
_symmetry.space_group_name_H-M   'P 1'
#
loop_
_entity.id
_entity.type
_entity.pdbx_description
1 polymer ?
#
loop_
_entity_poly.entity_id
_entity_poly.type
_entity_poly.pdbx_seq_one_letter_code
_entity_poly.pdbx_strand_id
1 'polypeptide(L)' 'MASDSTHIAQLTSELYFLIARFLEAGPCQKAAEVVCTIFLSQLLPIRLDWTGQEHPGTYENLVREPYN' A
#
# COMPACT_ATOMS: atom_id res chain seq x y z
N MET A 1 10.24 5.20 23.07
CA MET A 1 9.94 6.41 22.26
C MET A 1 10.14 6.23 20.75
N ALA A 2 10.76 5.13 20.26
CA ALA A 2 10.88 4.84 18.82
C ALA A 2 9.66 4.12 18.21
N SER A 3 8.72 3.62 19.03
CA SER A 3 7.60 2.79 18.57
C SER A 3 6.52 3.57 17.84
N ASP A 4 6.30 4.83 18.19
CA ASP A 4 5.18 5.62 17.65
C ASP A 4 5.48 6.14 16.25
N SER A 5 6.71 6.57 15.98
CA SER A 5 7.08 7.12 14.67
C SER A 5 7.07 6.07 13.56
N THR A 6 7.53 4.85 13.85
CA THR A 6 7.46 3.73 12.91
C THR A 6 6.02 3.31 12.64
N HIS A 7 5.19 3.24 13.70
CA HIS A 7 3.78 2.91 13.57
C HIS A 7 3.01 3.97 12.76
N ILE A 8 3.30 5.26 12.95
CA ILE A 8 2.73 6.35 12.15
C ILE A 8 3.15 6.24 10.68
N ALA A 9 4.41 5.92 10.39
CA ALA A 9 4.88 5.75 9.02
C ALA A 9 4.17 4.57 8.30
N GLN A 10 3.96 3.45 9.00
CA GLN A 10 3.22 2.30 8.49
C GLN A 10 1.74 2.62 8.24
N LEU A 11 1.09 3.32 9.18
CA LEU A 11 -0.30 3.74 9.01
C LEU A 11 -0.46 4.73 7.84
N THR A 12 0.51 5.62 7.69
CA THR A 12 0.51 6.61 6.62
C THR A 12 0.61 5.94 5.25
N SER A 13 1.48 4.93 5.09
CA SER A 13 1.59 4.20 3.83
C SER A 13 0.36 3.34 3.51
N GLU A 14 -0.28 2.76 4.53
CA GLU A 14 -1.57 2.08 4.39
C GLU A 14 -2.69 3.00 3.90
N LEU A 15 -2.76 4.20 4.48
CA LEU A 15 -3.74 5.20 4.09
C LEU A 15 -3.56 5.63 2.62
N TYR A 16 -2.33 5.91 2.20
CA TYR A 16 -2.04 6.27 0.81
C TYR A 16 -2.37 5.14 -0.17
N PHE A 17 -2.13 3.88 0.21
CA PHE A 17 -2.54 2.73 -0.59
C PHE A 17 -4.05 2.66 -0.78
N LEU A 18 -4.82 2.81 0.30
CA LEU A 18 -6.28 2.83 0.25
C LEU A 18 -6.79 3.98 -0.65
N ILE A 19 -6.22 5.17 -0.51
CA ILE A 19 -6.57 6.32 -1.34
C ILE A 19 -6.33 6.01 -2.82
N ALA A 20 -5.16 5.48 -3.19
CA ALA A 20 -4.84 5.11 -4.57
C ALA A 20 -5.86 4.09 -5.13
N ARG A 21 -6.18 3.05 -4.36
CA ARG A 21 -7.21 2.04 -4.66
C ARG A 21 -8.60 2.64 -4.91
N PHE A 22 -9.03 3.58 -4.07
CA PHE A 22 -10.33 4.26 -4.23
C PHE A 22 -10.36 5.15 -5.48
N LEU A 23 -9.25 5.82 -5.78
CA LEU A 23 -9.13 6.68 -6.95
C LEU A 23 -9.08 5.86 -8.25
N GLU A 24 -8.42 4.69 -8.24
CA GLU A 24 -8.31 3.77 -9.37
C GLU A 24 -9.66 3.13 -9.72
N ALA A 25 -10.43 2.71 -8.71
CA ALA A 25 -11.77 2.17 -8.88
C ALA A 25 -12.83 3.23 -9.28
N GLY A 26 -12.47 4.51 -9.27
CA GLY A 26 -13.34 5.64 -9.55
C GLY A 26 -12.99 6.41 -10.84
N PRO A 27 -13.63 7.58 -11.09
CA PRO A 27 -13.32 8.43 -12.25
C PRO A 27 -11.94 9.12 -12.16
N CYS A 28 -11.22 8.95 -11.04
CA CYS A 28 -10.01 9.67 -10.72
C CYS A 28 -8.73 8.85 -10.94
N GLN A 29 -8.72 7.99 -11.96
CA GLN A 29 -7.60 7.09 -12.29
C GLN A 29 -6.26 7.82 -12.47
N LYS A 30 -6.27 9.01 -13.08
CA LYS A 30 -5.05 9.85 -13.22
C LYS A 30 -4.50 10.31 -11.87
N ALA A 31 -5.37 10.56 -10.89
CA ALA A 31 -4.94 10.91 -9.54
C ALA A 31 -4.36 9.69 -8.82
N ALA A 32 -4.92 8.49 -9.06
CA ALA A 32 -4.38 7.23 -8.53
C ALA A 32 -2.94 6.97 -9.02
N GLU A 33 -2.67 7.21 -10.31
CA GLU A 33 -1.36 7.02 -10.92
C GLU A 33 -0.28 7.94 -10.29
N VAL A 34 -0.63 9.20 -10.05
CA VAL A 34 0.25 10.17 -9.38
C VAL A 34 0.53 9.76 -7.93
N VAL A 35 -0.50 9.32 -7.20
CA VAL A 35 -0.35 8.86 -5.81
C VAL A 35 0.51 7.60 -5.73
N CYS A 36 0.29 6.61 -6.61
CA CYS A 36 1.13 5.41 -6.66
C CYS A 36 2.59 5.74 -6.93
N THR A 37 2.85 6.58 -7.93
CA THR A 37 4.22 6.91 -8.36
C THR A 37 5.00 7.61 -7.26
N ILE A 38 4.39 8.59 -6.58
CA ILE A 38 5.07 9.42 -5.58
C ILE A 38 5.16 8.71 -4.23
N PHE A 39 4.13 7.96 -3.82
CA PHE A 39 3.99 7.52 -2.44
C PHE A 39 4.09 6.01 -2.23
N LEU A 40 3.77 5.14 -3.19
CA LEU A 40 3.75 3.69 -2.93
C LEU A 40 5.07 2.98 -3.27
N SER A 41 5.84 3.53 -4.20
CA SER A 41 7.10 2.95 -4.70
C SER A 41 8.17 2.72 -3.61
N GLN A 42 8.04 3.32 -2.42
CA GLN A 42 9.09 3.34 -1.39
C GLN A 42 8.62 3.09 0.06
N LEU A 43 7.31 2.95 0.31
CA LEU A 43 6.73 3.14 1.65
C LEU A 43 5.95 1.97 2.22
N LEU A 44 5.66 0.95 1.43
CA LEU A 44 4.77 -0.13 1.86
C LEU A 44 5.55 -1.14 2.73
N PRO A 45 5.10 -1.40 3.98
CA PRO A 45 5.73 -2.36 4.87
C PRO A 45 5.56 -3.78 4.34
N ILE A 46 6.50 -4.66 4.70
CA ILE A 46 6.33 -6.11 4.52
C ILE A 46 5.08 -6.54 5.28
N ARG A 47 4.22 -7.31 4.62
CA ARG A 47 2.98 -7.84 5.21
C ARG A 47 3.15 -9.29 5.58
N LEU A 48 2.42 -9.69 6.61
CA LEU A 48 2.29 -11.08 6.99
C LEU A 48 0.90 -11.52 6.54
N ASP A 49 0.83 -12.58 5.73
CA ASP A 49 -0.45 -13.14 5.33
C ASP A 49 -1.10 -13.95 6.47
N TRP A 50 -2.29 -14.47 6.20
CA TRP A 50 -3.02 -15.31 7.15
C TRP A 50 -2.35 -16.69 7.37
N THR A 51 -1.38 -17.07 6.54
CA THR A 51 -0.60 -18.31 6.67
C THR A 51 0.73 -18.13 7.40
N GLY A 52 1.12 -16.90 7.72
CA GLY A 52 2.39 -16.60 8.36
C GLY A 52 3.53 -16.22 7.40
N GLN A 53 3.28 -16.07 6.10
CA GLN A 53 4.32 -15.73 5.11
C GLN A 53 4.48 -14.22 4.94
N GLU A 54 5.73 -13.80 4.80
CA GLU A 54 6.11 -12.42 4.54
C GLU A 54 5.99 -12.09 3.06
N HIS A 55 5.21 -11.06 2.75
CA HIS A 55 5.00 -10.57 1.39
C HIS A 55 5.60 -9.18 1.24
N PRO A 56 6.39 -8.93 0.18
CA PRO A 56 6.87 -7.60 -0.12
C PRO A 56 5.68 -6.67 -0.31
N GLY A 57 5.65 -5.57 0.45
CA GLY A 57 4.68 -4.50 0.28
C GLY A 57 4.99 -3.74 -1.01
N THR A 58 4.71 -4.31 -2.16
CA THR A 58 4.76 -3.58 -3.43
C THR A 58 3.35 -3.43 -3.97
N TYR A 59 3.11 -2.32 -4.69
CA TYR A 59 1.79 -2.06 -5.27
C TYR A 59 1.37 -3.20 -6.21
N GLU A 60 2.30 -3.74 -7.01
CA GLU A 60 1.98 -4.81 -7.94
C GLU A 60 1.56 -6.11 -7.23
N ASN A 61 2.15 -6.43 -6.08
CA ASN A 61 1.77 -7.63 -5.30
C ASN A 61 0.35 -7.51 -4.73
N LEU A 62 -0.09 -6.32 -4.33
CA LEU A 62 -1.42 -6.09 -3.76
C LEU A 62 -2.54 -6.04 -4.80
N VAL A 63 -2.23 -5.61 -6.03
CA VAL A 63 -3.19 -5.55 -7.13
C VAL A 63 -3.33 -6.92 -7.83
N ARG A 64 -2.29 -7.75 -7.77
CA ARG A 64 -2.19 -9.03 -8.50
C ARG A 64 -2.58 -10.24 -7.66
N GLU A 65 -3.55 -10.13 -6.75
CA GLU A 65 -4.19 -11.30 -6.11
C GLU A 65 -5.50 -11.66 -6.82
N PRO A 66 -5.49 -12.40 -7.95
CA PRO A 66 -6.70 -13.02 -8.45
C PRO A 66 -6.94 -14.43 -7.88
N TYR A 67 -5.96 -15.15 -7.32
CA TYR A 67 -6.19 -16.49 -6.75
C TYR A 67 -5.10 -16.91 -5.73
N ASN A 68 -5.47 -16.88 -4.44
CA ASN A 68 -5.06 -17.81 -3.39
C ASN A 68 -6.28 -18.10 -2.51
#